data_AF-T2JWH2-F1
#
_entry.id   AF-T2JWH2-F1
#
_cell.length_a   1.000
_cell.length_b   1.000
_cell.length_c   1.000
_cell.angle_alpha   90.00
_cell.angle_beta   90.00
_cell.angle_gamma   90.00
#
_symmetry.space_group_name_H-M   'P 1'
#
loop_
_entity.id
_entity.type
_entity.pdbx_description
1 polymer ?
#
loop_
_entity_poly.entity_id
_entity_poly.type
_entity_poly.pdbx_seq_one_letter_code
_entity_poly.pdbx_strand_id
1 'polypeptide(L)'
;MEKGNLGIISGSLSNKLSKVIKNEHKWLKLADDIKILVYWLRMDILCLAGASWSERMELMNFVIDELLIRETKAHKGIKALRVALSNQKDDLLAFAKMIDKKLTEIAFRLKIPLSWVREICLLRKKPLSTNKYWQKWNQLHQKLSHKFWLINQAVEEALESTPRASSLVENLNSRLRNYFHLRKHLGSDYLELLQFFLNYRRFMESRKPERVGKSPAELMTGEKHQHWLEMLGFERFQRA
;
A
#
# COMPACT_ATOMS: atom_id res chain seq x y z
N MET A 1 13.68 -22.69 -65.47
CA MET A 1 13.74 -23.38 -64.16
C MET A 1 13.73 -22.33 -63.06
N GLU A 2 12.56 -21.84 -62.63
CA GLU A 2 12.45 -20.93 -61.47
C GLU A 2 11.10 -21.17 -60.76
N LYS A 3 11.01 -22.27 -60.01
CA LYS A 3 9.88 -22.51 -59.08
C LYS A 3 10.35 -22.90 -57.66
N GLY A 4 11.65 -22.78 -57.37
CA GLY A 4 12.25 -23.24 -56.11
C GLY A 4 12.26 -22.23 -54.96
N ASN A 5 12.15 -20.91 -55.23
CA ASN A 5 12.45 -19.89 -54.22
C ASN A 5 11.22 -19.27 -53.51
N LEU A 6 10.03 -19.37 -54.10
CA LEU A 6 8.81 -18.75 -53.53
C LEU A 6 8.21 -19.57 -52.36
N GLY A 7 8.36 -20.90 -52.37
CA GLY A 7 7.85 -21.78 -51.30
C GLY A 7 8.67 -21.73 -50.00
N ILE A 8 9.96 -21.43 -50.09
CA ILE A 8 10.86 -21.34 -48.93
C ILE A 8 10.65 -20.01 -48.17
N ILE A 9 10.40 -18.92 -48.91
CA ILE A 9 10.13 -17.59 -48.34
C ILE A 9 8.75 -17.57 -47.64
N SER A 10 7.72 -18.21 -48.22
CA SER A 10 6.39 -18.28 -47.61
C SER A 10 6.35 -19.10 -46.32
N GLY A 11 7.07 -20.24 -46.28
CA GLY A 11 7.20 -21.06 -45.07
C GLY A 11 7.97 -20.35 -43.94
N SER A 12 9.02 -19.59 -44.29
CA SER A 12 9.79 -18.78 -43.33
C SER A 12 8.96 -17.62 -42.74
N LEU A 13 8.15 -16.94 -43.56
CA LEU A 13 7.24 -15.88 -43.10
C LEU A 13 6.13 -16.44 -42.21
N SER A 14 5.53 -17.57 -42.60
CA SER A 14 4.48 -18.25 -41.84
C SER A 14 4.97 -18.72 -40.46
N ASN A 15 6.20 -19.25 -40.38
CA ASN A 15 6.84 -19.62 -39.12
C ASN A 15 7.17 -18.42 -38.23
N LYS A 16 7.65 -17.32 -38.82
CA LYS A 16 7.88 -16.06 -38.09
C LYS A 16 6.57 -15.49 -37.54
N LEU A 17 5.51 -15.44 -38.35
CA LEU A 17 4.20 -14.97 -37.95
C LEU A 17 3.61 -15.83 -36.83
N SER A 18 3.70 -17.15 -36.96
CA SER A 18 3.27 -18.10 -35.92
C SER A 18 4.01 -17.91 -34.60
N LYS A 19 5.32 -17.63 -34.65
CA LYS A 19 6.14 -17.34 -33.47
C LYS A 19 5.76 -16.00 -32.81
N VAL A 20 5.46 -14.98 -33.63
CA VAL A 20 4.99 -13.67 -33.15
C VAL A 20 3.63 -13.80 -32.47
N ILE A 21 2.67 -14.49 -33.08
CA ILE A 21 1.33 -14.73 -32.50
C ILE A 21 1.42 -15.51 -31.18
N LYS A 22 2.24 -16.57 -31.15
CA LYS A 22 2.48 -17.34 -29.90
C LYS A 22 3.10 -16.47 -28.80
N ASN A 23 4.01 -15.57 -29.16
CA ASN A 23 4.60 -14.65 -28.21
C ASN A 23 3.57 -13.62 -27.73
N GLU A 24 2.77 -13.05 -28.64
CA GLU A 24 1.68 -12.12 -28.31
C GLU A 24 0.68 -12.73 -27.33
N HIS A 25 0.21 -13.95 -27.57
CA HIS A 25 -0.67 -14.64 -26.63
C HIS A 25 -0.04 -14.85 -25.25
N LYS A 26 1.26 -15.17 -25.19
CA LYS A 26 1.99 -15.25 -23.92
C LYS A 26 2.06 -13.90 -23.21
N TRP A 27 2.25 -12.82 -23.97
CA TRP A 27 2.28 -11.45 -23.44
C TRP A 27 0.95 -11.01 -22.86
N LEU A 28 -0.13 -11.21 -23.61
CA LEU A 28 -1.48 -10.89 -23.16
C LEU A 28 -1.86 -11.68 -21.91
N LYS A 29 -1.58 -12.98 -21.89
CA LYS A 29 -1.82 -13.82 -20.72
C LYS A 29 -1.02 -13.34 -19.50
N LEU A 30 0.26 -13.01 -19.67
CA LEU A 30 1.08 -12.47 -18.58
C LEU A 30 0.50 -11.15 -18.05
N ALA A 31 0.06 -10.25 -18.93
CA ALA A 31 -0.54 -8.99 -18.54
C ALA A 31 -1.85 -9.20 -17.74
N ASP A 32 -2.70 -10.12 -18.19
CA ASP A 32 -3.94 -10.47 -17.50
C ASP A 32 -3.68 -11.10 -16.12
N ASP A 33 -2.73 -12.03 -16.04
CA ASP A 33 -2.34 -12.65 -14.77
C ASP A 33 -1.85 -11.59 -13.77
N ILE A 34 -0.94 -10.70 -14.20
CA ILE A 34 -0.43 -9.62 -13.34
C ILE A 34 -1.56 -8.67 -12.92
N LYS A 35 -2.49 -8.37 -13.83
CA LYS A 35 -3.66 -7.54 -13.52
C LYS A 35 -4.55 -8.17 -12.45
N ILE A 36 -4.74 -9.49 -12.48
CA ILE A 36 -5.48 -10.23 -11.46
C ILE A 36 -4.75 -10.18 -10.12
N LEU A 37 -3.44 -10.44 -10.09
CA LEU A 37 -2.65 -10.40 -8.85
C LEU A 37 -2.65 -9.01 -8.21
N VAL A 38 -2.49 -7.95 -8.99
CA VAL A 38 -2.55 -6.56 -8.51
C VAL A 38 -3.97 -6.21 -8.03
N TYR A 39 -5.00 -6.73 -8.70
CA TYR A 39 -6.38 -6.55 -8.26
C TYR A 39 -6.63 -7.20 -6.89
N TRP A 40 -6.19 -8.44 -6.67
CA TRP A 40 -6.31 -9.11 -5.36
C TRP A 40 -5.49 -8.40 -4.28
N LEU A 41 -4.28 -7.96 -4.60
CA LEU A 41 -3.45 -7.17 -3.70
C LEU A 41 -4.21 -5.92 -3.22
N ARG A 42 -4.85 -5.19 -4.14
CA ARG A 42 -5.61 -3.98 -3.80
C ARG A 42 -6.91 -4.28 -3.04
N MET A 43 -7.69 -5.25 -3.52
CA MET A 43 -9.07 -5.43 -3.09
C MET A 43 -9.21 -6.34 -1.88
N ASP A 44 -8.29 -7.29 -1.69
CA ASP A 44 -8.40 -8.34 -0.68
C ASP A 44 -7.34 -8.21 0.41
N ILE A 45 -6.10 -7.86 0.03
CA ILE A 45 -4.96 -7.82 0.96
C ILE A 45 -4.84 -6.45 1.63
N LEU A 46 -4.74 -5.39 0.81
CA LEU A 46 -4.47 -4.01 1.26
C LEU A 46 -5.75 -3.20 1.54
N CYS A 47 -6.93 -3.81 1.41
CA CYS A 47 -8.18 -3.14 1.77
C CYS A 47 -8.27 -2.86 3.27
N LEU A 48 -8.82 -1.73 3.67
CA LEU A 48 -8.93 -1.37 5.09
C LEU A 48 -9.84 -2.36 5.83
N ALA A 49 -11.08 -2.46 5.38
CA ALA A 49 -12.06 -3.44 5.80
C ALA A 49 -11.81 -4.78 5.07
N GLY A 50 -11.18 -5.74 5.73
CA GLY A 50 -10.76 -6.99 5.11
C GLY A 50 -10.51 -8.11 6.10
N ALA A 51 -9.87 -9.17 5.62
CA ALA A 51 -9.55 -10.38 6.37
C ALA A 51 -8.62 -10.11 7.59
N SER A 52 -8.34 -11.14 8.38
CA SER A 52 -7.33 -11.06 9.46
C SER A 52 -5.94 -10.78 8.92
N TRP A 53 -5.05 -10.29 9.77
CA TRP A 53 -3.64 -10.16 9.42
C TRP A 53 -3.04 -11.49 8.95
N SER A 54 -3.38 -12.61 9.61
CA SER A 54 -2.89 -13.95 9.23
C SER A 54 -3.30 -14.31 7.81
N GLU A 55 -4.60 -14.23 7.51
CA GLU A 55 -5.13 -14.53 6.17
C GLU A 55 -4.54 -13.59 5.12
N ARG A 56 -4.37 -12.30 5.43
CA ARG A 56 -3.73 -11.35 4.49
C ARG A 56 -2.27 -11.68 4.25
N MET A 57 -1.54 -12.14 5.26
CA MET A 57 -0.13 -12.53 5.12
C MET A 57 0.00 -13.78 4.24
N GLU A 58 -0.90 -14.75 4.40
CA GLU A 58 -0.98 -15.92 3.51
C GLU A 58 -1.25 -15.51 2.07
N LEU A 59 -2.26 -14.65 1.84
CA LEU A 59 -2.57 -14.12 0.50
C LEU A 59 -1.42 -13.29 -0.08
N MET A 60 -0.70 -12.53 0.75
CA MET A 60 0.47 -11.75 0.32
C MET A 60 1.60 -12.66 -0.15
N ASN A 61 1.91 -13.71 0.63
CA ASN A 61 2.92 -14.69 0.24
C ASN A 61 2.52 -15.41 -1.05
N PHE A 62 1.25 -15.80 -1.19
CA PHE A 62 0.72 -16.37 -2.43
C PHE A 62 0.96 -15.42 -3.64
N VAL A 63 0.65 -14.13 -3.51
CA VAL A 63 0.90 -13.16 -4.59
C VAL A 63 2.40 -13.05 -4.91
N ILE A 64 3.27 -13.04 -3.90
CA ILE A 64 4.73 -12.99 -4.07
C ILE A 64 5.24 -14.22 -4.82
N ASP A 65 4.72 -15.40 -4.49
CA ASP A 65 5.09 -16.67 -5.13
C ASP A 65 4.59 -16.73 -6.58
N GLU A 66 3.35 -16.29 -6.84
CA GLU A 66 2.82 -16.19 -8.21
C GLU A 66 3.59 -15.18 -9.07
N LEU A 67 4.07 -14.08 -8.48
CA LEU A 67 4.95 -13.15 -9.16
C LEU A 67 6.30 -13.79 -9.50
N LEU A 68 6.87 -14.59 -8.58
CA LEU A 68 8.14 -15.30 -8.80
C LEU A 68 8.05 -16.25 -10.00
N ILE A 69 6.97 -17.02 -10.11
CA ILE A 69 6.72 -17.95 -11.23
C ILE A 69 6.69 -17.21 -12.58
N ARG A 70 6.24 -15.96 -12.57
CA ARG A 70 6.09 -15.11 -13.77
C ARG A 70 7.27 -14.20 -14.04
N GLU A 71 8.31 -14.26 -13.21
CA GLU A 71 9.56 -13.54 -13.47
C GLU A 71 10.25 -14.12 -14.70
N THR A 72 10.44 -13.27 -15.71
CA THR A 72 11.33 -13.58 -16.82
C THR A 72 12.37 -12.49 -16.96
N LYS A 73 13.51 -12.82 -17.58
CA LYS A 73 14.59 -11.84 -17.85
C LYS A 73 14.10 -10.62 -18.65
N ALA A 74 12.97 -10.74 -19.35
CA ALA A 74 12.38 -9.67 -20.15
C ALA A 74 11.58 -8.63 -19.32
N HIS A 75 11.13 -8.94 -18.10
CA HIS A 75 10.35 -7.99 -17.25
C HIS A 75 11.02 -7.72 -15.93
N LYS A 76 11.98 -6.77 -15.95
CA LYS A 76 12.58 -6.26 -14.71
C LYS A 76 11.56 -5.68 -13.73
N GLY A 77 10.41 -5.19 -14.23
CA GLY A 77 9.33 -4.63 -13.41
C GLY A 77 8.65 -5.66 -12.48
N ILE A 78 8.42 -6.89 -12.95
CA ILE A 78 7.81 -7.96 -12.13
C ILE A 78 8.75 -8.30 -10.97
N LYS A 79 10.05 -8.44 -11.26
CA LYS A 79 11.06 -8.68 -10.24
C LYS A 79 11.15 -7.56 -9.23
N ALA A 80 11.15 -6.30 -9.68
CA ALA A 80 11.16 -5.15 -8.79
C ALA A 80 9.94 -5.13 -7.86
N LEU A 81 8.75 -5.41 -8.39
CA LEU A 81 7.52 -5.51 -7.60
C LEU A 81 7.59 -6.63 -6.57
N ARG A 82 7.99 -7.85 -6.97
CA ARG A 82 8.11 -8.98 -6.04
C ARG A 82 9.09 -8.69 -4.91
N VAL A 83 10.28 -8.17 -5.23
CA VAL A 83 11.29 -7.84 -4.22
C VAL A 83 10.77 -6.77 -3.27
N ALA A 84 10.12 -5.72 -3.78
CA ALA A 84 9.53 -4.68 -2.94
C ALA A 84 8.45 -5.24 -1.99
N LEU A 85 7.53 -6.08 -2.51
CA LEU A 85 6.51 -6.72 -1.68
C LEU A 85 7.12 -7.66 -0.64
N SER A 86 8.10 -8.48 -1.03
CA SER A 86 8.77 -9.41 -0.12
C SER A 86 9.46 -8.69 1.03
N ASN A 87 10.11 -7.55 0.75
CA ASN A 87 10.84 -6.79 1.76
C ASN A 87 9.93 -5.97 2.66
N GLN A 88 8.77 -5.53 2.15
CA GLN A 88 7.88 -4.57 2.85
C GLN A 88 6.57 -5.20 3.34
N LYS A 89 6.33 -6.50 3.15
CA LYS A 89 5.04 -7.14 3.46
C LYS A 89 4.58 -6.92 4.90
N ASP A 90 5.49 -6.96 5.86
CA ASP A 90 5.17 -6.75 7.27
C ASP A 90 4.73 -5.32 7.53
N ASP A 91 5.42 -4.33 6.96
CA ASP A 91 5.09 -2.91 7.08
C ASP A 91 3.77 -2.59 6.35
N LEU A 92 3.60 -3.13 5.14
CA LEU A 92 2.38 -2.99 4.35
C LEU A 92 1.15 -3.58 5.06
N LEU A 93 1.34 -4.61 5.89
CA LEU A 93 0.27 -5.26 6.64
C LEU A 93 0.21 -4.85 8.12
N ALA A 94 1.06 -3.93 8.58
CA ALA A 94 1.08 -3.48 9.98
C ALA A 94 -0.26 -2.89 10.42
N PHE A 95 -0.95 -2.19 9.51
CA PHE A 95 -2.29 -1.65 9.78
C PHE A 95 -3.31 -2.76 10.08
N ALA A 96 -3.18 -3.94 9.47
CA ALA A 96 -4.09 -5.06 9.68
C ALA A 96 -3.93 -5.63 11.10
N LYS A 97 -2.71 -5.70 11.64
CA LYS A 97 -2.49 -6.07 13.06
C LYS A 97 -3.20 -5.10 14.01
N MET A 98 -3.13 -3.80 13.71
CA MET A 98 -3.79 -2.79 14.52
C MET A 98 -5.32 -2.89 14.43
N ILE A 99 -5.88 -3.13 13.23
CA ILE A 99 -7.31 -3.39 13.06
C ILE A 99 -7.72 -4.63 13.85
N ASP A 100 -7.00 -5.74 13.71
CA ASP A 100 -7.29 -6.98 14.44
C ASP A 100 -7.33 -6.76 15.96
N LYS A 101 -6.39 -5.98 16.50
CA LYS A 101 -6.39 -5.58 17.92
C LYS A 101 -7.63 -4.77 18.28
N LYS A 102 -7.97 -3.72 17.52
CA LYS A 102 -9.18 -2.91 17.75
C LYS A 102 -10.45 -3.75 17.69
N LEU A 103 -10.58 -4.65 16.72
CA LEU A 103 -11.75 -5.55 16.61
C LEU A 103 -11.84 -6.50 17.80
N THR A 104 -10.69 -6.99 18.31
CA THR A 104 -10.63 -7.84 19.51
C THR A 104 -11.05 -7.06 20.76
N GLU A 105 -10.61 -5.80 20.90
CA GLU A 105 -11.03 -4.92 21.99
C GLU A 105 -12.53 -4.62 21.95
N ILE A 106 -13.10 -4.40 20.76
CA ILE A 106 -14.55 -4.23 20.58
C ILE A 106 -15.29 -5.49 21.02
N ALA A 107 -14.84 -6.66 20.59
CA ALA A 107 -15.44 -7.95 20.95
C ALA A 107 -15.45 -8.16 22.47
N PHE A 108 -14.32 -7.87 23.12
CA PHE A 108 -14.19 -7.93 24.59
C PHE A 108 -15.12 -6.93 25.30
N ARG A 109 -15.07 -5.65 24.91
CA ARG A 109 -15.88 -4.57 25.52
C ARG A 109 -17.37 -4.83 25.42
N LEU A 110 -17.84 -5.31 24.26
CA LEU A 110 -19.25 -5.57 24.00
C LEU A 110 -19.70 -6.99 24.40
N LYS A 111 -18.78 -7.82 24.90
CA LYS A 111 -19.02 -9.23 25.28
C LYS A 111 -19.70 -10.03 24.17
N ILE A 112 -19.12 -9.99 22.98
CA ILE A 112 -19.60 -10.68 21.78
C ILE A 112 -18.47 -11.47 21.11
N PRO A 113 -18.80 -12.54 20.36
CA PRO A 113 -17.82 -13.24 19.54
C PRO A 113 -17.12 -12.32 18.52
N LEU A 114 -15.80 -12.45 18.41
CA LEU A 114 -14.98 -11.73 17.42
C LEU A 114 -15.44 -11.96 15.97
N SER A 115 -15.99 -13.15 15.69
CA SER A 115 -16.55 -13.48 14.37
C SER A 115 -17.63 -12.50 13.91
N TRP A 116 -18.50 -12.05 14.81
CA TRP A 116 -19.54 -11.06 14.49
C TRP A 116 -18.97 -9.68 14.21
N VAL A 117 -17.96 -9.27 14.99
CA VAL A 117 -17.25 -8.01 14.77
C VAL A 117 -16.53 -8.02 13.42
N ARG A 118 -15.89 -9.15 13.07
CA ARG A 118 -15.25 -9.33 11.76
C ARG A 118 -16.25 -9.31 10.61
N GLU A 119 -17.41 -9.94 10.74
CA GLU A 119 -18.46 -9.90 9.72
C GLU A 119 -18.98 -8.47 9.46
N ILE A 120 -19.14 -7.67 10.53
CA ILE A 120 -19.50 -6.25 10.41
C ILE A 120 -18.36 -5.43 9.79
N CYS A 121 -17.10 -5.73 10.12
CA CYS A 121 -15.94 -5.14 9.44
C CYS A 121 -15.98 -5.43 7.92
N LEU A 122 -16.18 -6.69 7.53
CA LEU A 122 -16.26 -7.10 6.12
C LEU A 122 -17.45 -6.48 5.38
N LEU A 123 -18.55 -6.18 6.06
CA LEU A 123 -19.68 -5.46 5.47
C LEU A 123 -19.24 -4.08 4.94
N ARG A 124 -18.33 -3.39 5.63
CA ARG A 124 -17.79 -2.07 5.24
C ARG A 124 -16.92 -2.10 3.97
N LYS A 125 -16.51 -3.29 3.49
CA LYS A 125 -15.85 -3.45 2.18
C LYS A 125 -16.80 -3.20 1.00
N LYS A 126 -18.12 -3.40 1.20
CA LYS A 126 -19.10 -3.32 0.12
C LYS A 126 -19.64 -1.89 -0.05
N PRO A 127 -19.81 -1.40 -1.29
CA PRO A 127 -20.45 -0.12 -1.52
C PRO A 127 -21.91 -0.11 -1.05
N LEU A 128 -22.34 1.00 -0.43
CA LEU A 128 -23.73 1.21 0.00
C LEU A 128 -24.74 1.12 -1.15
N SER A 129 -24.28 1.35 -2.38
CA SER A 129 -25.08 1.28 -3.61
C SER A 129 -25.42 -0.15 -4.08
N THR A 130 -24.87 -1.19 -3.44
CA THR A 130 -25.08 -2.57 -3.89
C THR A 130 -26.12 -3.33 -3.08
N ASN A 131 -27.02 -4.06 -3.74
CA ASN A 131 -28.02 -4.91 -3.08
C ASN A 131 -27.37 -5.95 -2.13
N LYS A 132 -26.20 -6.49 -2.52
CA LYS A 132 -25.41 -7.41 -1.69
C LYS A 132 -25.01 -6.82 -0.33
N TYR A 133 -24.82 -5.50 -0.23
CA TYR A 133 -24.59 -4.83 1.05
C TYR A 133 -25.83 -4.95 1.94
N TRP A 134 -27.00 -4.52 1.45
CA TRP A 134 -28.25 -4.51 2.21
C TRP A 134 -28.73 -5.91 2.61
N GLN A 135 -28.53 -6.91 1.76
CA GLN A 135 -28.81 -8.30 2.09
C GLN A 135 -27.99 -8.78 3.31
N LYS A 136 -26.67 -8.56 3.28
CA LYS A 136 -25.79 -8.95 4.38
C LYS A 136 -26.04 -8.10 5.63
N TRP A 137 -26.33 -6.81 5.45
CA TRP A 137 -26.72 -5.91 6.54
C TRP A 137 -27.98 -6.43 7.25
N ASN A 138 -29.04 -6.77 6.52
CA ASN A 138 -30.28 -7.30 7.08
C ASN A 138 -30.06 -8.62 7.82
N GLN A 139 -29.25 -9.51 7.25
CA GLN A 139 -28.89 -10.78 7.91
C GLN A 139 -28.16 -10.56 9.23
N LEU A 140 -27.19 -9.64 9.27
CA LEU A 140 -26.44 -9.32 10.50
C LEU A 140 -27.34 -8.61 11.52
N HIS A 141 -28.18 -7.68 11.07
CA HIS A 141 -29.13 -6.97 11.91
C HIS A 141 -30.15 -7.92 12.55
N GLN A 142 -30.70 -8.89 11.80
CA GLN A 142 -31.60 -9.91 12.34
C GLN A 142 -30.94 -10.75 13.44
N LYS A 143 -29.67 -11.15 13.24
CA LYS A 143 -28.95 -11.99 14.20
C LYS A 143 -28.47 -11.25 15.45
N LEU A 144 -28.10 -9.97 15.32
CA LEU A 144 -27.49 -9.19 16.40
C LEU A 144 -28.47 -8.22 17.06
N SER A 145 -29.62 -7.96 16.42
CA SER A 145 -30.68 -7.06 16.90
C SER A 145 -30.11 -5.71 17.36
N HIS A 146 -30.46 -5.24 18.56
CA HIS A 146 -29.99 -3.97 19.11
C HIS A 146 -28.45 -3.88 19.22
N LYS A 147 -27.74 -5.00 19.40
CA LYS A 147 -26.27 -4.99 19.48
C LYS A 147 -25.62 -4.65 18.13
N PHE A 148 -26.34 -4.87 17.02
CA PHE A 148 -25.83 -4.55 15.68
C PHE A 148 -25.33 -3.11 15.60
N TRP A 149 -26.12 -2.14 16.08
CA TRP A 149 -25.78 -0.72 16.02
C TRP A 149 -24.52 -0.39 16.82
N LEU A 150 -24.42 -0.91 18.05
CA LEU A 150 -23.25 -0.71 18.91
C LEU A 150 -21.97 -1.23 18.26
N ILE A 151 -22.05 -2.41 17.63
CA ILE A 151 -20.89 -3.01 16.95
C ILE A 151 -20.57 -2.22 15.68
N ASN A 152 -21.59 -1.87 14.89
CA ASN A 152 -21.44 -1.17 13.64
C ASN A 152 -20.78 0.20 13.81
N GLN A 153 -21.17 0.94 14.84
CA GLN A 153 -20.56 2.22 15.22
C GLN A 153 -19.12 2.01 15.72
N ALA A 154 -18.89 1.06 16.63
CA ALA A 154 -17.55 0.81 17.16
C ALA A 154 -16.55 0.39 16.07
N VAL A 155 -17.00 -0.42 15.10
CA VAL A 155 -16.19 -0.83 13.96
C VAL A 155 -15.89 0.36 13.04
N GLU A 156 -16.86 1.24 12.80
CA GLU A 156 -16.66 2.46 12.01
C GLU A 156 -15.59 3.36 12.63
N GLU A 157 -15.73 3.67 13.92
CA GLU A 157 -14.75 4.45 14.67
C GLU A 157 -13.35 3.80 14.65
N ALA A 158 -13.27 2.47 14.75
CA ALA A 158 -12.00 1.74 14.67
C ALA A 158 -11.32 1.85 13.30
N LEU A 159 -12.11 1.80 12.22
CA LEU A 159 -11.61 1.95 10.85
C LEU A 159 -11.20 3.39 10.55
N GLU A 160 -12.00 4.38 10.95
CA GLU A 160 -11.70 5.80 10.74
C GLU A 160 -10.46 6.27 11.51
N SER A 161 -10.31 5.82 12.76
CA SER A 161 -9.14 6.12 13.59
C SER A 161 -7.88 5.34 13.19
N THR A 162 -7.96 4.48 12.16
CA THR A 162 -6.80 3.75 11.66
C THR A 162 -6.04 4.61 10.63
N PRO A 163 -4.78 5.00 10.88
CA PRO A 163 -4.03 5.82 9.95
C PRO A 163 -3.90 5.11 8.59
N ARG A 164 -4.33 5.80 7.52
CA ARG A 164 -4.13 5.32 6.15
C ARG A 164 -2.77 5.77 5.66
N ALA A 165 -1.99 4.82 5.13
CA ALA A 165 -0.70 5.13 4.53
C ALA A 165 -0.83 6.14 3.37
N SER A 166 -1.95 6.14 2.63
CA SER A 166 -2.15 7.06 1.51
C SER A 166 -2.17 8.53 1.95
N SER A 167 -2.85 8.89 3.05
CA SER A 167 -2.87 10.29 3.49
C SER A 167 -1.51 10.74 4.05
N LEU A 168 -0.76 9.83 4.67
CA LEU A 168 0.61 10.09 5.11
C LEU A 168 1.56 10.27 3.92
N VAL A 169 1.48 9.39 2.93
CA VAL A 169 2.28 9.43 1.70
C VAL A 169 1.88 10.63 0.83
N GLU A 170 0.61 10.96 0.70
CA GLU A 170 0.12 12.17 0.01
C GLU A 170 0.57 13.44 0.73
N ASN A 171 0.53 13.47 2.06
CA ASN A 171 1.07 14.59 2.83
C ASN A 171 2.59 14.72 2.65
N LEU A 172 3.32 13.61 2.67
CA LEU A 172 4.76 13.61 2.41
C LEU A 172 5.07 14.06 0.98
N ASN A 173 4.38 13.49 -0.02
CA ASN A 173 4.58 13.81 -1.43
C ASN A 173 4.23 15.26 -1.75
N SER A 174 3.16 15.81 -1.16
CA SER A 174 2.82 17.22 -1.32
C SER A 174 3.88 18.14 -0.72
N ARG A 175 4.50 17.76 0.42
CA ARG A 175 5.65 18.48 0.98
C ARG A 175 6.89 18.37 0.08
N LEU A 176 7.21 17.17 -0.41
CA LEU A 176 8.38 16.89 -1.25
C LEU A 176 8.32 17.58 -2.61
N ARG A 177 7.10 17.78 -3.18
CA ARG A 177 6.90 18.41 -4.49
C ARG A 177 7.57 19.78 -4.58
N ASN A 178 7.59 20.55 -3.49
CA ASN A 178 8.22 21.88 -3.44
C ASN A 178 9.75 21.83 -3.52
N TYR A 179 10.37 20.68 -3.25
CA TYR A 179 11.83 20.50 -3.24
C TYR A 179 12.33 19.79 -4.51
N PHE A 180 11.48 19.02 -5.19
CA PHE A 180 11.89 18.24 -6.35
C PHE A 180 12.21 19.03 -7.62
N HIS A 181 11.96 20.34 -7.66
CA HIS A 181 12.42 21.18 -8.77
C HIS A 181 13.95 21.20 -8.89
N LEU A 182 14.68 21.13 -7.77
CA LEU A 182 16.15 21.11 -7.74
C LEU A 182 16.76 19.73 -8.06
N ARG A 183 15.97 18.66 -7.94
CA ARG A 183 16.45 17.28 -8.15
C ARG A 183 17.05 17.07 -9.54
N LYS A 184 16.51 17.72 -10.57
CA LYS A 184 17.01 17.61 -11.95
C LYS A 184 18.43 18.17 -12.11
N HIS A 185 18.86 19.07 -11.24
CA HIS A 185 20.13 19.78 -11.33
C HIS A 185 21.18 19.28 -10.34
N LEU A 186 20.77 18.78 -9.16
CA LEU A 186 21.68 18.49 -8.05
C LEU A 186 21.90 16.99 -7.76
N GLY A 187 21.21 16.08 -8.46
CA GLY A 187 21.49 14.64 -8.36
C GLY A 187 21.09 13.99 -7.02
N SER A 188 21.82 12.95 -6.62
CA SER A 188 21.56 12.10 -5.43
C SER A 188 21.85 12.81 -4.11
N ASP A 189 22.94 13.57 -4.03
CA ASP A 189 23.44 14.18 -2.80
C ASP A 189 22.44 15.20 -2.24
N TYR A 190 21.69 15.84 -3.15
CA TYR A 190 20.56 16.69 -2.78
C TYR A 190 19.43 15.93 -2.07
N LEU A 191 19.16 14.68 -2.47
CA LEU A 191 18.11 13.87 -1.83
C LEU A 191 18.51 13.47 -0.42
N GLU A 192 19.79 13.19 -0.19
CA GLU A 192 20.33 12.92 1.15
C GLU A 192 20.22 14.16 2.04
N LEU A 193 20.64 15.33 1.54
CA LEU A 193 20.48 16.60 2.25
C LEU A 193 19.00 16.92 2.52
N LEU A 194 18.11 16.68 1.55
CA LEU A 194 16.67 16.90 1.71
C LEU A 194 16.08 15.97 2.77
N GLN A 195 16.48 14.69 2.77
CA GLN A 195 16.06 13.72 3.79
C GLN A 195 16.54 14.17 5.18
N PHE A 196 17.81 14.55 5.31
CA PHE A 196 18.37 15.11 6.55
C PHE A 196 17.57 16.33 7.00
N PHE A 197 17.43 17.34 6.14
CA PHE A 197 16.71 18.57 6.45
C PHE A 197 15.27 18.31 6.92
N LEU A 198 14.54 17.42 6.25
CA LEU A 198 13.15 17.11 6.62
C LEU A 198 13.03 16.38 7.96
N ASN A 199 14.03 15.57 8.33
CA ASN A 199 14.04 14.83 9.60
C ASN A 199 14.46 15.69 10.80
N TYR A 200 15.35 16.67 10.59
CA TYR A 200 15.94 17.48 11.66
C TYR A 200 15.38 18.92 11.74
N ARG A 201 14.62 19.38 10.75
CA ARG A 201 13.92 20.67 10.85
C ARG A 201 12.75 20.59 11.82
N ARG A 202 12.70 21.53 12.75
CA ARG A 202 11.59 21.70 13.71
C ARG A 202 10.32 22.21 13.03
N PHE A 203 9.17 21.72 13.49
CA PHE A 203 7.86 22.22 13.07
C PHE A 203 7.62 23.61 13.67
N MET A 204 7.53 24.63 12.81
CA MET A 204 7.14 25.98 13.24
C MET A 204 5.68 26.01 13.70
N GLU A 205 4.81 25.27 13.01
CA GLU A 205 3.38 25.18 13.29
C GLU A 205 2.91 23.73 13.13
N SER A 206 1.92 23.33 13.93
CA SER A 206 1.30 22.01 13.84
C SER A 206 -0.12 22.03 14.38
N ARG A 207 -1.01 21.23 13.78
CA ARG A 207 -2.35 20.96 14.32
C ARG A 207 -2.32 20.22 15.67
N LYS A 208 -1.19 19.58 16.00
CA LYS A 208 -0.96 19.00 17.33
C LYS A 208 0.00 19.89 18.11
N PRO A 209 -0.45 20.59 19.16
CA PRO A 209 0.38 21.53 19.92
C PRO A 209 1.71 20.93 20.41
N GLU A 210 1.68 19.66 20.81
CA GLU A 210 2.84 18.90 21.30
C GLU A 210 4.01 18.76 20.31
N ARG A 211 3.77 19.00 19.02
CA ARG A 211 4.76 18.89 17.94
C ARG A 211 5.45 20.21 17.61
N VAL A 212 4.86 21.33 18.03
CA VAL A 212 5.41 22.67 17.76
C VAL A 212 6.78 22.78 18.42
N GLY A 213 7.77 23.25 17.66
CA GLY A 213 9.14 23.38 18.11
C GLY A 213 9.94 22.07 18.19
N LYS A 214 9.37 20.92 17.78
CA LYS A 214 10.10 19.63 17.70
C LYS A 214 10.34 19.22 16.26
N SER A 215 11.41 18.48 15.99
CA SER A 215 11.65 17.82 14.71
C SER A 215 11.03 16.42 14.66
N PRO A 216 10.83 15.82 13.47
CA PRO A 216 10.50 14.41 13.36
C PRO A 216 11.46 13.49 14.11
N ALA A 217 12.77 13.75 14.04
CA ALA A 217 13.77 12.96 14.75
C ALA A 217 13.56 13.03 16.27
N GLU A 218 13.35 14.22 16.83
CA GLU A 218 13.08 14.43 18.28
C GLU A 218 11.78 13.72 18.70
N LEU A 219 10.75 13.73 17.85
CA LEU A 219 9.47 13.07 18.15
C LEU A 219 9.56 11.55 18.12
N MET A 220 10.42 10.98 17.28
CA MET A 220 10.56 9.54 17.11
C MET A 220 11.56 8.92 18.10
N THR A 221 12.64 9.63 18.40
CA THR A 221 13.72 9.15 19.27
C THR A 221 13.54 9.59 20.73
N GLY A 222 12.84 10.70 20.97
CA GLY A 222 12.79 11.35 22.28
C GLY A 222 14.04 12.14 22.63
N GLU A 223 15.08 12.08 21.80
CA GLU A 223 16.35 12.77 22.03
C GLU A 223 16.34 14.16 21.41
N LYS A 224 16.78 15.16 22.18
CA LYS A 224 16.96 16.52 21.67
C LYS A 224 18.23 16.60 20.84
N HIS A 225 18.19 17.36 19.76
CA HIS A 225 19.37 17.65 18.95
C HIS A 225 19.56 19.16 18.77
N GLN A 226 20.77 19.53 18.35
CA GLN A 226 21.13 20.90 17.96
C GLN A 226 20.32 21.36 16.75
N HIS A 227 20.36 22.64 16.41
CA HIS A 227 19.68 23.09 15.19
C HIS A 227 20.28 22.39 13.96
N TRP A 228 19.46 22.02 12.97
CA TRP A 228 19.92 21.25 11.82
C TRP A 228 21.06 21.92 11.02
N LEU A 229 21.15 23.26 11.03
CA LEU A 229 22.30 24.00 10.46
C LEU A 229 23.58 23.79 11.26
N GLU A 230 23.50 23.79 12.59
CA GLU A 230 24.65 23.56 13.49
C GLU A 230 25.16 22.13 13.33
N MET A 231 24.24 21.17 13.15
CA MET A 231 24.58 19.77 12.85
C MET A 231 25.30 19.59 11.50
N LEU A 232 25.16 20.55 10.59
CA LEU A 232 25.89 20.59 9.31
C LEU A 232 27.18 21.43 9.40
N GLY A 233 27.53 21.93 10.60
CA GLY A 233 28.73 22.74 10.83
C GLY A 233 28.56 24.23 10.53
N PHE A 234 27.33 24.73 10.34
CA PHE A 234 27.07 26.16 10.11
C PHE A 234 26.73 26.89 11.41
N GLU A 235 27.22 28.12 11.54
CA GLU A 235 26.81 29.03 12.61
C GLU A 235 25.49 29.71 12.27
N ARG A 236 24.59 29.77 13.25
CA ARG A 236 23.32 30.47 13.08
C ARG A 236 23.50 31.95 13.27
N PHE A 237 22.91 32.73 12.38
CA PHE A 237 22.75 34.15 12.58
C PHE A 237 21.87 34.41 13.81
N GLN A 238 22.44 34.99 14.86
CA GLN A 238 21.70 35.54 15.99
C GLN A 238 21.49 37.03 15.73
N ARG A 239 20.22 37.47 15.65
CA ARG A 239 19.94 38.91 15.68
C ARG A 239 20.27 39.41 17.09
N ALA A 240 21.11 40.45 17.15
CA ALA A 240 21.39 41.20 18.37
C ALA A 240 20.11 41.83 18.95
#